data_AF-A0A9P0FJV2-F1
#
_entry.id   AF-A0A9P0FJV2-F1
#
_cell.length_a   1.000
_cell.length_b   1.000
_cell.length_c   1.000
_cell.angle_alpha   90.00
_cell.angle_beta   90.00
_cell.angle_gamma   90.00
#
_symmetry.space_group_name_H-M   'P 1'
#
loop_
_entity.id
_entity.type
_entity.pdbx_description
1 polymer ?
#
loop_
_entity_poly.entity_id
_entity_poly.type
_entity_poly.pdbx_seq_one_letter_code
_entity_poly.pdbx_strand_id
1 'polypeptide(L)'
;MMCGIGTKKARLHADAFTNLLGEDENGWGLSHKGLLWHNGRWTTYTKPFRENVATTIGILFDGIAGTLTYYKDEKCLGVAFRGLDSVKEELYPIICSTAAKTQMYLTSTRKDFVSLQDRCKAVIVKRIENKNDLQKLNIPNCIINYLKEDVVDKIPPP
;
A
#
# COMPACT_ATOMS: atom_id res chain seq x y z
N MET A 1 -13.29 -12.26 -0.83
CA MET A 1 -12.61 -10.98 -0.56
C MET A 1 -11.16 -11.22 -0.22
N MET A 2 -10.25 -10.40 -0.77
CA MET A 2 -8.86 -10.29 -0.35
C MET A 2 -8.46 -8.82 -0.25
N CYS A 3 -7.45 -8.53 0.57
CA CYS A 3 -6.88 -7.20 0.71
C CYS A 3 -5.37 -7.29 0.96
N GLY A 4 -4.62 -6.28 0.51
CA GLY A 4 -3.18 -6.26 0.68
C GLY A 4 -2.53 -5.22 -0.23
N ILE A 5 -1.36 -5.57 -0.76
CA ILE A 5 -0.59 -4.68 -1.62
C ILE A 5 -0.12 -5.41 -2.88
N GLY A 6 0.16 -4.66 -3.94
CA GLY A 6 0.79 -5.21 -5.14
C GLY A 6 1.50 -4.16 -5.97
N THR A 7 2.30 -4.62 -6.92
CA THR A 7 3.01 -3.75 -7.87
C THR A 7 2.07 -3.29 -8.98
N LYS A 8 2.53 -2.39 -9.85
CA LYS A 8 1.82 -1.96 -11.08
C LYS A 8 1.48 -3.13 -12.02
N LYS A 9 2.19 -4.25 -11.89
CA LYS A 9 2.02 -5.46 -12.72
C LYS A 9 0.97 -6.41 -12.15
N ALA A 10 0.49 -6.19 -10.92
CA ALA A 10 -0.50 -7.05 -10.29
C ALA A 10 -1.80 -7.07 -11.11
N ARG A 11 -2.31 -8.28 -11.38
CA ARG A 11 -3.55 -8.46 -12.12
C ARG A 11 -4.74 -7.94 -11.30
N LEU A 12 -5.60 -7.15 -11.94
CA LEU A 12 -6.77 -6.52 -11.29
C LEU A 12 -8.11 -7.16 -11.65
N HIS A 13 -8.17 -8.04 -12.64
CA HIS A 13 -9.40 -8.69 -13.10
C HIS A 13 -9.17 -10.15 -13.51
N ALA A 14 -10.11 -11.02 -13.16
CA ALA A 14 -10.16 -12.40 -13.63
C ALA A 14 -11.61 -12.87 -13.79
N ASP A 15 -11.90 -13.57 -14.89
CA ASP A 15 -13.20 -14.20 -15.15
C ASP A 15 -13.32 -15.55 -14.42
N ALA A 16 -12.86 -15.62 -13.17
CA ALA A 16 -12.89 -16.83 -12.35
C ALA A 16 -12.90 -16.49 -10.85
N PHE A 17 -13.47 -17.39 -10.05
CA PHE A 17 -13.45 -17.31 -8.59
C PHE A 17 -12.09 -17.74 -8.02
N THR A 18 -11.07 -16.88 -8.16
CA THR A 18 -9.69 -17.17 -7.71
C THR A 18 -9.22 -16.24 -6.58
N ASN A 19 -8.15 -16.66 -5.89
CA ASN A 19 -7.40 -15.79 -4.98
C ASN A 19 -6.46 -14.90 -5.80
N LEU A 20 -7.03 -13.87 -6.44
CA LEU A 20 -6.33 -13.01 -7.39
C LEU A 20 -5.09 -12.32 -6.79
N LEU A 21 -5.21 -11.78 -5.58
CA LEU A 21 -4.11 -11.02 -4.97
C LEU A 21 -3.08 -11.97 -4.36
N GLY A 22 -1.92 -12.08 -5.01
CA GLY A 22 -0.86 -13.03 -4.65
C GLY A 22 -0.93 -14.34 -5.42
N GLU A 23 -1.69 -14.40 -6.52
CA GLU A 23 -1.61 -15.51 -7.48
C GLU A 23 -0.23 -15.60 -8.15
N ASP A 24 0.48 -14.48 -8.23
CA ASP A 24 1.83 -14.33 -8.76
C ASP A 24 2.74 -13.58 -7.76
N GLU A 25 3.97 -13.29 -8.17
CA GLU A 25 4.95 -12.53 -7.39
C GLU A 25 4.62 -11.04 -7.23
N ASN A 26 3.62 -10.52 -7.96
CA ASN A 26 3.31 -9.09 -7.99
C ASN A 26 2.30 -8.68 -6.92
N GLY A 27 1.77 -9.62 -6.13
CA GLY A 27 0.79 -9.36 -5.07
C GLY A 27 1.10 -10.05 -3.74
N TRP A 28 0.70 -9.40 -2.65
CA TRP A 28 0.73 -9.91 -1.29
C TRP A 28 -0.65 -9.70 -0.67
N GLY A 29 -1.42 -10.77 -0.50
CA GLY A 29 -2.83 -10.70 -0.15
C GLY A 29 -3.22 -11.49 1.09
N LEU A 30 -4.11 -10.93 1.89
CA LEU A 30 -4.85 -11.65 2.94
C LEU A 30 -6.26 -11.95 2.44
N SER A 31 -6.61 -13.23 2.39
CA SER A 31 -7.96 -13.70 2.11
C SER A 31 -8.83 -13.65 3.37
N HIS A 32 -10.13 -13.35 3.22
CA HIS A 32 -11.12 -13.48 4.29
C HIS A 32 -11.16 -14.87 4.94
N LYS A 33 -10.62 -15.91 4.30
CA LYS A 33 -10.42 -17.24 4.89
C LYS A 33 -9.28 -17.31 5.91
N GLY A 34 -8.59 -16.20 6.19
CA GLY A 34 -7.47 -16.13 7.13
C GLY A 34 -6.14 -16.64 6.54
N LEU A 35 -6.05 -16.71 5.22
CA LEU A 35 -4.89 -17.20 4.47
C LEU A 35 -4.11 -16.05 3.84
N LEU A 36 -2.79 -16.07 3.95
CA LEU A 36 -1.90 -15.20 3.19
C LEU A 36 -1.58 -15.84 1.86
N TRP A 37 -1.50 -15.04 0.80
CA TRP A 37 -1.22 -15.44 -0.57
C TRP A 37 -0.10 -14.58 -1.15
N HIS A 38 0.89 -15.23 -1.74
CA HIS A 38 1.97 -14.60 -2.51
C HIS A 38 2.65 -15.65 -3.39
N ASN A 39 2.96 -15.30 -4.64
CA ASN A 39 3.66 -16.17 -5.58
C ASN A 39 2.99 -17.55 -5.74
N GLY A 40 1.66 -17.55 -5.84
CA GLY A 40 0.84 -18.76 -6.00
C GLY A 40 0.82 -19.69 -4.78
N ARG A 41 1.47 -19.30 -3.67
CA ARG A 41 1.55 -20.08 -2.43
C ARG A 41 0.72 -19.42 -1.35
N TRP A 42 0.26 -20.25 -0.41
CA TRP A 42 -0.52 -19.77 0.73
C TRP A 42 -0.04 -20.33 2.07
N THR A 43 -0.32 -19.59 3.13
CA THR A 43 -0.10 -20.03 4.51
C THR A 43 -1.22 -19.54 5.44
N THR A 44 -1.42 -20.25 6.55
CA THR A 44 -2.41 -19.86 7.57
C THR A 44 -1.84 -18.72 8.42
N TYR A 45 -2.64 -17.68 8.63
CA TYR A 45 -2.20 -16.51 9.39
C TYR A 45 -3.17 -16.11 10.50
N THR A 46 -4.48 -16.23 10.24
CA THR A 46 -5.50 -15.94 11.25
C THR A 46 -6.71 -16.84 11.08
N LYS A 47 -7.63 -16.81 12.04
CA LYS A 47 -8.92 -17.50 11.89
C LYS A 47 -9.71 -16.86 10.74
N PRO A 48 -10.49 -17.63 9.98
CA PRO A 48 -11.40 -17.09 8.97
C PRO A 48 -12.28 -15.97 9.54
N PHE A 49 -12.55 -14.97 8.72
CA PHE A 49 -13.44 -13.88 9.07
C PHE A 49 -14.86 -14.40 9.13
N ARG A 50 -15.69 -13.81 9.99
CA ARG A 50 -17.11 -14.18 10.05
C ARG A 50 -17.80 -13.66 8.79
N GLU A 51 -18.52 -14.55 8.10
CA GLU A 51 -19.31 -14.18 6.93
C GLU A 51 -20.48 -13.28 7.33
N ASN A 52 -20.88 -12.38 6.43
CA ASN A 52 -22.00 -11.46 6.61
C ASN A 52 -21.91 -10.55 7.85
N VAL A 53 -20.71 -10.34 8.38
CA VAL A 53 -20.43 -9.42 9.48
C VAL A 53 -19.49 -8.33 9.00
N ALA A 54 -19.87 -7.07 9.23
CA ALA A 54 -19.00 -5.93 8.95
C ALA A 54 -17.67 -6.12 9.70
N THR A 55 -16.56 -6.02 8.97
CA THR A 55 -15.22 -6.23 9.51
C THR A 55 -14.35 -5.05 9.09
N THR A 56 -13.64 -4.45 10.05
CA THR A 56 -12.68 -3.38 9.75
C THR A 56 -11.29 -3.99 9.63
N ILE A 57 -10.64 -3.76 8.48
CA ILE A 57 -9.28 -4.21 8.23
C ILE A 57 -8.35 -3.01 8.17
N GLY A 58 -7.34 -3.01 9.04
CA GLY A 58 -6.19 -2.10 8.95
C GLY A 58 -5.04 -2.78 8.22
N ILE A 59 -4.35 -2.02 7.38
CA ILE A 59 -3.15 -2.47 6.66
C ILE A 59 -2.03 -1.49 7.02
N LEU A 60 -0.99 -2.00 7.68
CA LEU A 60 0.22 -1.25 8.00
C LEU A 60 1.36 -1.77 7.13
N PHE A 61 1.80 -0.94 6.18
CA PHE A 61 3.02 -1.16 5.42
C PHE A 61 4.17 -0.37 6.06
N ASP A 62 5.19 -1.08 6.51
CA ASP A 62 6.45 -0.49 6.99
C ASP A 62 7.51 -0.69 5.90
N GLY A 63 7.81 0.40 5.19
CA GLY A 63 8.78 0.40 4.10
C GLY A 63 10.25 0.33 4.55
N ILE A 64 10.55 0.59 5.83
CA ILE A 64 11.92 0.50 6.36
C ILE A 64 12.19 -0.93 6.82
N ALA A 65 11.28 -1.49 7.61
CA ALA A 65 11.39 -2.87 8.08
C ALA A 65 11.02 -3.89 6.99
N GLY A 66 10.45 -3.44 5.87
CA GLY A 66 10.02 -4.29 4.77
C GLY A 66 8.88 -5.22 5.16
N THR A 67 7.92 -4.75 5.96
CA THR A 67 6.85 -5.61 6.50
C THR A 67 5.45 -5.13 6.16
N LEU A 68 4.52 -6.09 6.07
CA LEU A 68 3.09 -5.84 6.00
C LEU A 68 2.40 -6.50 7.18
N THR A 69 1.65 -5.71 7.94
CA THR A 69 0.93 -6.14 9.15
C THR A 69 -0.56 -5.85 8.97
N TYR A 70 -1.41 -6.81 9.31
CA TYR A 70 -2.86 -6.63 9.29
C TYR A 70 -3.43 -6.44 10.69
N TYR A 71 -4.48 -5.63 10.75
CA TYR A 71 -5.31 -5.45 11.92
C TYR A 71 -6.73 -5.85 11.56
N LYS A 72 -7.39 -6.57 12.45
CA LYS A 72 -8.81 -6.93 12.30
C LYS A 72 -9.57 -6.44 13.51
N ASP A 73 -10.54 -5.56 13.28
CA ASP A 73 -11.36 -4.96 14.32
C ASP A 73 -10.47 -4.39 15.45
N GLU A 74 -9.53 -3.53 15.05
CA GLU A 74 -8.52 -2.87 15.89
C GLU A 74 -7.46 -3.79 16.52
N LYS A 75 -7.59 -5.12 16.38
CA LYS A 75 -6.62 -6.08 16.90
C LYS A 75 -5.50 -6.35 15.89
N CYS A 76 -4.26 -6.13 16.31
CA CYS A 76 -3.07 -6.55 15.54
C CYS A 76 -3.04 -8.07 15.38
N LEU A 77 -2.85 -8.54 14.15
CA LEU A 77 -2.74 -9.97 13.82
C LEU A 77 -1.28 -10.45 13.67
N GLY A 78 -0.30 -9.55 13.88
CA GLY A 78 1.12 -9.82 13.70
C GLY A 78 1.62 -9.58 12.28
N VAL A 79 2.91 -9.74 12.03
CA VAL A 79 3.48 -9.51 10.69
C VAL A 79 3.03 -10.62 9.73
N ALA A 80 2.43 -10.24 8.61
CA ALA A 80 1.99 -11.16 7.57
C ALA A 80 3.08 -11.42 6.52
N PHE A 81 3.72 -10.36 6.03
CA PHE A 81 4.76 -10.47 5.01
C PHE A 81 6.02 -9.73 5.44
N ARG A 82 7.17 -10.21 4.96
CA ARG A 82 8.51 -9.66 5.18
C ARG A 82 9.26 -9.59 3.85
N GLY A 83 10.36 -8.83 3.80
CA GLY A 83 11.20 -8.69 2.62
C GLY A 83 10.65 -7.72 1.58
N LEU A 84 9.67 -6.89 1.94
CA LEU A 84 9.08 -5.91 1.02
C LEU A 84 10.02 -4.73 0.73
N ASP A 85 11.04 -4.53 1.55
CA ASP A 85 12.16 -3.61 1.33
C ASP A 85 13.01 -3.99 0.12
N SER A 86 12.99 -5.27 -0.29
CA SER A 86 13.68 -5.74 -1.49
C SER A 86 12.89 -5.49 -2.79
N VAL A 87 11.62 -5.11 -2.69
CA VAL A 87 10.77 -4.80 -3.84
C VAL A 87 11.12 -3.40 -4.35
N LYS A 88 11.54 -3.31 -5.61
CA LYS A 88 11.99 -2.05 -6.22
C LYS A 88 10.83 -1.27 -6.85
N GLU A 89 9.80 -1.98 -7.30
CA GLU A 89 8.59 -1.37 -7.83
C GLU A 89 7.76 -0.69 -6.73
N GLU A 90 7.05 0.37 -7.13
CA GLU A 90 6.06 0.98 -6.25
C GLU A 90 4.95 -0.01 -5.88
N LEU A 91 4.56 0.02 -4.61
CA LEU A 91 3.53 -0.81 -4.03
C LEU A 91 2.25 0.00 -3.81
N TYR A 92 1.12 -0.60 -4.18
CA TYR A 92 -0.20 0.01 -4.12
C TYR A 92 -1.11 -0.84 -3.25
N PRO A 93 -2.00 -0.24 -2.45
CA PRO A 93 -3.05 -0.99 -1.76
C PRO A 93 -4.02 -1.58 -2.79
N ILE A 94 -4.33 -2.87 -2.65
CA ILE A 94 -5.25 -3.59 -3.54
C ILE A 94 -6.29 -4.32 -2.69
N ILE A 95 -7.54 -4.24 -3.14
CA ILE A 95 -8.65 -5.02 -2.60
C ILE A 95 -9.36 -5.67 -3.78
N CYS A 96 -9.69 -6.96 -3.67
CA CYS A 96 -10.48 -7.67 -4.67
C CYS A 96 -11.61 -8.47 -4.01
N SER A 97 -12.75 -8.56 -4.70
CA SER A 97 -13.89 -9.34 -4.26
C SER A 97 -14.51 -10.09 -5.41
N THR A 98 -14.93 -11.31 -5.11
CA THR A 98 -15.75 -12.13 -6.00
C THR A 98 -17.20 -12.26 -5.48
N ALA A 99 -17.48 -11.72 -4.28
CA ALA A 99 -18.80 -11.83 -3.67
C ALA A 99 -19.73 -10.73 -4.19
N ALA A 100 -20.87 -11.14 -4.74
CA ALA A 100 -21.93 -10.23 -5.16
C ALA A 100 -22.42 -9.37 -3.97
N LYS A 101 -22.78 -8.12 -4.24
CA LYS A 101 -23.28 -7.15 -3.24
C LYS A 101 -22.29 -6.80 -2.11
N THR A 102 -20.99 -7.04 -2.30
CA THR A 102 -19.98 -6.56 -1.35
C THR A 102 -19.82 -5.04 -1.48
N GLN A 103 -19.78 -4.33 -0.35
CA GLN A 103 -19.39 -2.94 -0.29
C GLN A 103 -18.09 -2.80 0.49
N MET A 104 -17.22 -1.91 0.03
CA MET A 104 -15.91 -1.65 0.62
C MET A 104 -15.73 -0.14 0.71
N TYR A 105 -15.31 0.34 1.88
CA TYR A 105 -15.11 1.76 2.14
C TYR A 105 -13.71 1.97 2.68
N LEU A 106 -12.97 2.88 2.05
CA LEU A 106 -11.72 3.40 2.59
C LEU A 106 -12.05 4.51 3.58
N THR A 107 -11.93 4.22 4.88
CA THR A 107 -12.31 5.17 5.94
C THR A 107 -11.18 6.14 6.31
N SER A 108 -9.93 5.68 6.29
CA SER A 108 -8.78 6.50 6.66
C SER A 108 -7.52 6.01 5.94
N THR A 109 -6.70 6.96 5.52
CA THR A 109 -5.32 6.73 5.08
C THR A 109 -4.39 7.59 5.92
N ARG A 110 -3.28 7.00 6.36
CA ARG A 110 -2.25 7.69 7.14
C ARG A 110 -0.89 7.32 6.58
N LYS A 111 0.02 8.28 6.61
CA LYS A 111 1.44 8.10 6.31
C LYS A 111 2.21 8.73 7.46
N ASP A 112 3.19 7.99 7.98
CA ASP A 112 4.11 8.52 8.98
C ASP A 112 5.48 8.80 8.33
N PHE A 113 6.29 9.63 9.00
CA PHE A 113 7.61 10.04 8.56
C PHE A 113 8.65 9.70 9.62
N VAL A 114 9.78 9.17 9.18
CA VAL A 114 10.87 8.71 10.06
C VAL A 114 11.53 9.88 10.78
N SER A 115 11.62 11.02 10.09
CA SER A 115 12.30 12.22 10.59
C SER A 115 11.47 13.48 10.37
N LEU A 116 11.78 14.52 11.15
CA LEU A 116 11.27 15.87 10.90
C LEU A 116 11.67 16.36 9.51
N GLN A 117 12.85 15.97 9.02
CA GLN A 117 13.34 16.33 7.70
C GLN A 117 12.44 15.76 6.60
N ASP A 118 12.09 14.48 6.66
CA ASP A 118 11.19 13.83 5.68
C ASP A 118 9.78 14.41 5.76
N ARG A 119 9.32 14.74 6.97
CA ARG A 119 8.03 15.41 7.18
C ARG A 119 8.01 16.80 6.55
N CYS A 120 9.07 17.58 6.74
CA CYS A 120 9.23 18.89 6.11
C CYS A 120 9.32 18.76 4.59
N LYS A 121 10.12 17.81 4.06
CA LYS A 121 10.22 17.50 2.63
C LYS A 121 8.84 17.25 2.04
N ALA A 122 8.05 16.37 2.64
CA ALA A 122 6.73 16.02 2.12
C ALA A 122 5.75 17.21 2.10
N VAL A 123 5.79 18.09 3.12
CA VAL A 123 4.96 19.30 3.14
C VAL A 123 5.38 20.29 2.06
N ILE A 124 6.70 20.47 1.84
CA ILE A 124 7.22 21.36 0.81
C ILE A 124 6.86 20.83 -0.58
N VAL A 125 7.18 19.56 -0.87
CA VAL A 125 6.90 18.90 -2.15
C VAL A 125 5.43 18.98 -2.51
N LYS A 126 4.51 18.79 -1.55
CA LYS A 126 3.05 18.90 -1.78
C LYS A 126 2.60 20.30 -2.23
N ARG A 127 3.33 21.35 -1.87
CA ARG A 127 3.02 22.75 -2.21
C ARG A 127 3.70 23.23 -3.49
N ILE A 128 4.66 22.46 -4.00
CA ILE A 128 5.41 22.77 -5.21
C ILE A 128 4.72 22.11 -6.40
N GLU A 129 4.49 22.86 -7.47
CA GLU A 129 3.77 22.35 -8.64
C GLU A 129 4.72 21.81 -9.71
N ASN A 130 5.83 22.53 -9.93
CA ASN A 130 6.84 22.18 -10.91
C ASN A 130 8.23 22.20 -10.28
N LYS A 131 9.15 21.38 -10.82
CA LYS A 131 10.56 21.38 -10.37
C LYS A 131 11.24 22.74 -10.43
N ASN A 132 10.82 23.62 -11.35
CA ASN A 132 11.35 24.98 -11.47
C ASN A 132 10.95 25.88 -10.29
N ASP A 133 9.84 25.60 -9.60
CA ASP A 133 9.40 26.41 -8.45
C ASP A 133 10.32 26.20 -7.24
N LEU A 134 11.05 25.08 -7.18
CA LEU A 134 12.07 24.86 -6.14
C LEU A 134 13.18 25.91 -6.18
N GLN A 135 13.50 26.43 -7.37
CA GLN A 135 14.52 27.47 -7.54
C GLN A 135 14.08 28.80 -6.94
N LYS A 136 12.77 29.01 -6.73
CA LYS A 136 12.20 30.23 -6.15
C LYS A 136 12.26 30.25 -4.61
N LEU A 137 12.56 29.11 -3.98
CA LEU A 137 12.56 28.97 -2.52
C LEU A 137 13.76 29.64 -1.83
N ASN A 138 14.74 30.16 -2.58
CA ASN A 138 15.95 30.81 -2.05
C ASN A 138 16.67 29.96 -0.97
N ILE A 139 16.70 28.65 -1.16
CA ILE A 139 17.36 27.68 -0.26
C ILE A 139 18.64 27.12 -0.89
N PRO A 140 19.59 26.59 -0.09
CA PRO A 140 20.81 26.00 -0.60
C PRO A 140 20.57 24.90 -1.65
N ASN A 141 21.44 24.82 -2.66
CA ASN A 141 21.33 23.86 -3.78
C ASN A 141 21.29 22.40 -3.32
N CYS A 142 21.98 22.04 -2.23
CA CYS A 142 21.91 20.69 -1.67
C CYS A 142 20.49 20.32 -1.24
N ILE A 143 19.74 21.26 -0.65
CA ILE A 143 18.35 21.05 -0.26
C ILE A 143 17.45 21.01 -1.50
N ILE A 144 17.69 21.88 -2.49
CA ILE A 144 16.94 21.83 -3.76
C ILE A 144 17.07 20.46 -4.41
N ASN A 145 18.29 19.91 -4.49
CA ASN A 145 18.54 18.60 -5.10
C ASN A 145 17.86 17.48 -4.30
N TYR A 146 17.95 17.52 -2.97
CA TYR A 146 17.22 16.59 -2.10
C TYR A 146 15.70 16.65 -2.30
N LEU A 147 15.11 17.84 -2.42
CA LEU A 147 13.66 18.01 -2.67
C LEU A 147 13.25 17.53 -4.07
N LYS A 148 14.09 17.72 -5.10
CA LYS A 148 13.79 17.37 -6.50
C LYS A 148 13.50 15.90 -6.72
N GLU A 149 14.06 15.01 -5.90
CA GLU A 149 13.87 13.56 -5.99
C GLU A 149 12.39 13.15 -5.91
N ASP A 150 11.59 13.88 -5.13
CA ASP A 150 10.19 13.53 -4.84
C ASP A 150 9.17 14.48 -5.51
N VAL A 151 9.62 15.49 -6.26
CA VAL A 151 8.70 16.35 -7.04
C VAL A 151 8.32 15.63 -8.32
N VAL A 152 7.08 15.15 -8.36
CA VAL A 152 6.43 14.66 -9.58
C VAL A 152 5.74 15.85 -10.24
N ASP A 153 6.11 16.15 -11.48
CA ASP A 153 5.42 17.19 -12.25
C ASP A 153 3.95 16.77 -12.38
N LYS A 154 3.03 17.65 -11.97
CA LYS A 154 1.59 17.36 -12.07
C LYS A 154 1.22 17.22 -13.54
N ILE A 155 1.14 15.99 -14.04
CA ILE A 155 0.59 15.72 -15.36
C ILE A 155 -0.92 15.99 -15.25
N PRO A 156 -1.51 16.85 -16.10
CA PRO A 156 -2.95 17.05 -16.11
C PRO A 156 -3.64 15.71 -16.39
N PRO A 157 -4.83 15.45 -15.80
CA PRO A 157 -5.56 14.23 -16.11
C PRO A 157 -5.84 14.13 -17.62
N PRO A 158 -5.90 12.91 -18.18
CA PRO A 158 -6.27 12.70 -19.58
C PRO A 158 -7.69 13.18 -19.90
#